data_AF-A0A0D2LVZ4-F1
#
_entry.id   AF-A0A0D2LVZ4-F1
#
_cell.length_a   1.000
_cell.length_b   1.000
_cell.length_c   1.000
_cell.angle_alpha   90.00
_cell.angle_beta   90.00
_cell.angle_gamma   90.00
#
_symmetry.space_group_name_H-M   'P 1'
#
loop_
_entity.id
_entity.type
_entity.pdbx_description
1 polymer ?
#
loop_
_entity_poly.entity_id
_entity_poly.type
_entity_poly.pdbx_seq_one_letter_code
_entity_poly.pdbx_strand_id
1 'polypeptide(L)'
;MGEKENMVTMHDVLDAMWTLDNFKDEAYLRRVVMPLERLLTSFKRVVVKDSAINAICYGAKLMIPGLLRYESGIEVDDEVVLMTTKGEAVAVAIAQMNSATMATVDHGCVAKIKRVVMDRDTYPRRWGLGPYAARKKQLIAEGKLDKHGRPNENTPAEYLRALPDEKKDKKRKHEGEENGEAAEADGEASAKKAKKEKKEKKEKKEKKKDKKEKKGGSDSD
;
A
#
# COMPACT_ATOMS: atom_id res chain seq x y z
N MET A 1 -11.61 -11.56 21.69
CA MET A 1 -11.20 -10.99 22.99
C MET A 1 -12.42 -10.61 23.79
N GLY A 2 -12.75 -11.44 24.78
CA GLY A 2 -13.68 -11.11 25.85
C GLY A 2 -12.97 -11.16 27.20
N GLU A 3 -13.69 -10.87 28.29
CA GLU A 3 -13.12 -10.76 29.64
C GLU A 3 -12.45 -12.05 30.16
N LYS A 4 -12.77 -13.18 29.54
CA LYS A 4 -12.25 -14.51 29.89
C LYS A 4 -10.87 -14.80 29.29
N GLU A 5 -10.38 -13.96 28.37
CA GLU A 5 -9.12 -14.19 27.64
C GLU A 5 -7.97 -13.36 28.24
N ASN A 6 -7.30 -13.90 29.25
CA ASN A 6 -6.07 -13.35 29.86
C ASN A 6 -6.21 -11.89 30.36
N MET A 7 -7.29 -11.59 31.08
CA MET A 7 -7.44 -10.34 31.81
C MET A 7 -6.50 -10.33 33.02
N VAL A 8 -5.69 -9.27 33.12
CA VAL A 8 -4.71 -9.05 34.19
C VAL A 8 -5.04 -7.78 34.96
N THR A 9 -4.71 -7.76 36.24
CA THR A 9 -4.88 -6.60 37.11
C THR A 9 -3.61 -5.76 37.18
N MET A 10 -3.72 -4.51 37.63
CA MET A 10 -2.54 -3.65 37.84
C MET A 10 -1.58 -4.21 38.90
N HIS A 11 -2.09 -5.00 39.85
CA HIS A 11 -1.26 -5.69 40.83
C HIS A 11 -0.40 -6.79 40.17
N ASP A 12 -0.97 -7.55 39.24
CA ASP A 12 -0.21 -8.58 38.50
C ASP A 12 0.94 -7.97 37.69
N VAL A 13 0.76 -6.76 37.14
CA VAL A 13 1.82 -6.03 36.42
C VAL A 13 2.94 -5.62 37.37
N LEU A 14 2.60 -5.11 38.57
CA LEU A 14 3.58 -4.73 39.59
C LEU A 14 4.38 -5.94 40.07
N ASP A 15 3.70 -7.04 40.37
CA ASP A 15 4.32 -8.28 40.86
C ASP A 15 5.19 -8.94 39.78
N ALA A 16 4.76 -8.89 38.51
CA ALA A 16 5.54 -9.38 37.40
C ALA A 16 6.85 -8.59 37.22
N MET A 17 6.80 -7.26 37.35
CA MET A 17 8.00 -6.42 37.27
C MET A 17 8.95 -6.68 38.45
N TRP A 18 8.40 -6.78 39.67
CA TRP A 18 9.20 -7.06 40.86
C TRP A 18 9.89 -8.43 40.77
N THR A 19 9.20 -9.45 40.26
CA THR A 19 9.77 -10.80 40.06
C THR A 19 10.94 -10.78 39.07
N LEU A 20 10.81 -10.01 37.98
CA LEU A 20 11.88 -9.83 37.01
C LEU A 20 13.10 -9.15 37.64
N ASP A 21 12.91 -8.08 38.42
CA ASP A 21 14.03 -7.32 38.99
C ASP A 21 14.80 -8.12 40.07
N ASN A 22 14.09 -8.89 40.90
CA ASN A 22 14.70 -9.61 42.03
C ASN A 22 15.23 -10.99 41.66
N PHE A 23 14.49 -11.74 40.84
CA PHE A 23 14.81 -13.13 40.53
C PHE A 23 15.26 -13.34 39.09
N LYS A 24 15.19 -12.31 38.23
CA LYS A 24 15.46 -12.39 36.78
C LYS A 24 14.62 -13.44 36.07
N ASP A 25 13.44 -13.75 36.62
CA ASP A 25 12.49 -14.67 36.02
C ASP A 25 11.49 -13.89 35.16
N GLU A 26 11.49 -14.18 33.85
CA GLU A 26 10.63 -13.53 32.87
C GLU A 26 9.27 -14.23 32.69
N ALA A 27 9.07 -15.41 33.29
CA ALA A 27 7.88 -16.23 33.02
C ALA A 27 6.58 -15.48 33.37
N TYR A 28 6.57 -14.75 34.49
CA TYR A 28 5.40 -14.00 34.92
C TYR A 28 5.13 -12.82 33.97
N LEU A 29 6.17 -12.07 33.61
CA LEU A 29 6.04 -10.92 32.70
C LEU A 29 5.57 -11.32 31.30
N ARG A 30 6.10 -12.43 30.75
CA ARG A 30 5.67 -12.97 29.45
C ARG A 30 4.23 -13.51 29.45
N ARG A 31 3.65 -13.81 30.63
CA ARG A 31 2.23 -14.15 30.76
C ARG A 31 1.34 -12.90 30.72
N VAL A 32 1.79 -11.83 31.40
CA VAL A 32 1.06 -10.57 31.51
C VAL A 32 1.08 -9.81 30.17
N VAL A 33 2.24 -9.73 29.51
CA VAL A 33 2.40 -9.03 28.23
C VAL A 33 2.19 -10.02 27.08
N MET A 34 1.08 -9.86 26.36
CA MET A 34 0.77 -10.68 25.18
C MET A 34 1.32 -10.08 23.88
N PRO A 35 1.66 -10.93 22.89
CA PRO A 35 2.07 -10.47 21.57
C PRO A 35 0.92 -9.76 20.84
N LEU A 36 1.27 -8.72 20.08
CA LEU A 36 0.33 -7.85 19.36
C LEU A 36 -0.45 -8.60 18.28
N GLU A 37 0.10 -9.70 17.76
CA GLU A 37 -0.53 -10.60 16.81
C GLU A 37 -1.89 -11.11 17.29
N ARG A 38 -2.10 -11.20 18.62
CA ARG A 38 -3.36 -11.68 19.18
C ARG A 38 -4.55 -10.77 18.82
N LEU A 39 -4.32 -9.47 18.68
CA LEU A 39 -5.34 -8.50 18.27
C LEU A 39 -5.72 -8.65 16.79
N LEU A 40 -4.85 -9.27 15.99
CA LEU A 40 -4.99 -9.36 14.55
C LEU A 40 -5.61 -10.69 14.09
N THR A 41 -6.04 -11.54 15.02
CA THR A 41 -6.59 -12.88 14.78
C THR A 41 -7.92 -12.89 14.02
N SER A 42 -8.69 -11.80 14.05
CA SER A 42 -9.97 -11.67 13.35
C SER A 42 -9.83 -11.34 11.87
N PHE A 43 -8.66 -10.87 11.43
CA PHE A 43 -8.44 -10.45 10.05
C PHE A 43 -8.01 -11.61 9.17
N LYS A 44 -8.35 -11.52 7.88
CA LYS A 44 -7.89 -12.49 6.87
C LYS A 44 -6.39 -12.37 6.66
N ARG A 45 -5.72 -13.51 6.52
CA ARG A 45 -4.26 -13.61 6.52
C ARG A 45 -3.69 -13.74 5.13
N VAL A 46 -2.61 -13.00 4.87
CA VAL A 46 -1.83 -13.07 3.64
C VAL A 46 -0.36 -13.27 4.00
N VAL A 47 0.20 -14.41 3.65
CA VAL A 47 1.60 -14.76 3.91
C VAL A 47 2.48 -14.19 2.80
N VAL A 48 3.46 -13.39 3.21
CA VAL A 48 4.39 -12.71 2.33
C VAL A 48 5.73 -13.43 2.30
N LYS A 49 6.39 -13.42 1.14
CA LYS A 49 7.76 -13.91 0.97
C LYS A 49 8.76 -13.05 1.73
N ASP A 50 9.72 -13.68 2.42
CA ASP A 50 10.71 -13.01 3.25
C ASP A 50 11.48 -11.87 2.55
N SER A 51 11.74 -12.02 1.25
CA SER A 51 12.42 -11.01 0.44
C SER A 51 11.62 -9.71 0.23
N ALA A 52 10.29 -9.76 0.38
CA ALA A 52 9.40 -8.63 0.18
C ALA A 52 9.05 -7.92 1.49
N ILE A 53 9.29 -8.54 2.65
CA ILE A 53 8.91 -8.01 3.96
C ILE A 53 9.50 -6.62 4.21
N ASN A 54 10.82 -6.45 4.05
CA ASN A 54 11.43 -5.16 4.35
C ASN A 54 10.89 -4.06 3.42
N ALA A 55 10.55 -4.39 2.16
CA ALA A 55 9.94 -3.43 1.26
C ALA A 55 8.58 -2.92 1.75
N ILE A 56 7.78 -3.80 2.35
CA ILE A 56 6.49 -3.48 2.97
C ILE A 56 6.70 -2.61 4.22
N CYS A 57 7.75 -2.85 5.02
CA CYS A 57 8.09 -2.00 6.16
C CYS A 57 8.42 -0.55 5.76
N TYR A 58 8.94 -0.36 4.54
CA TYR A 58 9.16 0.97 3.95
C TYR A 58 7.90 1.57 3.30
N GLY A 59 6.78 0.85 3.29
CA GLY A 59 5.50 1.32 2.73
C GLY A 59 5.28 0.93 1.26
N ALA A 60 6.06 0.00 0.70
CA ALA A 60 5.82 -0.49 -0.66
C ALA A 60 4.54 -1.36 -0.72
N LYS A 61 3.76 -1.22 -1.79
CA LYS A 61 2.57 -2.06 -2.03
C LYS A 61 2.98 -3.53 -2.19
N LEU A 62 2.12 -4.45 -1.73
CA LEU A 62 2.34 -5.89 -1.95
C LEU A 62 1.98 -6.24 -3.39
N MET A 63 2.95 -6.76 -4.14
CA MET A 63 2.77 -7.23 -5.51
C MET A 63 2.71 -8.77 -5.54
N ILE A 64 2.12 -9.34 -6.60
CA ILE A 64 2.00 -10.81 -6.78
C ILE A 64 3.31 -11.57 -6.57
N PRO A 65 4.50 -11.12 -7.04
CA PRO A 65 5.76 -11.84 -6.78
C PRO A 65 6.17 -11.95 -5.31
N GLY A 66 5.59 -11.10 -4.45
CA GLY A 66 5.81 -11.12 -3.00
C GLY A 66 4.79 -11.97 -2.24
N LEU A 67 3.71 -12.42 -2.88
CA LEU A 67 2.68 -13.26 -2.30
C LEU A 67 3.16 -14.71 -2.22
N LEU A 68 3.03 -15.34 -1.05
CA LEU A 68 3.36 -16.75 -0.86
C LEU A 68 2.11 -17.60 -0.64
N ARG A 69 1.23 -17.18 0.27
CA ARG A 69 -0.05 -17.84 0.56
C ARG A 69 -1.10 -16.79 0.91
N TYR A 70 -2.37 -17.10 0.69
CA TYR A 70 -3.49 -16.24 1.04
C TYR A 70 -4.63 -17.09 1.60
N GLU A 71 -5.44 -16.47 2.44
CA GLU A 71 -6.67 -17.07 2.95
C GLU A 71 -7.78 -17.03 1.89
N SER A 72 -8.72 -17.97 1.96
CA SER A 72 -9.87 -18.01 1.05
C SER A 72 -10.91 -16.95 1.42
N GLY A 73 -11.68 -16.52 0.42
CA GLY A 73 -12.78 -15.57 0.61
C GLY A 73 -12.33 -14.15 0.90
N ILE A 74 -11.13 -13.73 0.49
CA ILE A 74 -10.72 -12.32 0.48
C ILE A 74 -11.46 -11.63 -0.66
N GLU A 75 -12.19 -10.57 -0.33
CA GLU A 75 -12.84 -9.69 -1.30
C GLU A 75 -11.99 -8.43 -1.55
N VAL A 76 -12.34 -7.69 -2.60
CA VAL A 76 -11.71 -6.40 -2.87
C VAL A 76 -12.09 -5.42 -1.77
N ASP A 77 -11.12 -4.60 -1.35
CA ASP A 77 -11.22 -3.63 -0.26
C ASP A 77 -11.37 -4.20 1.16
N ASP A 78 -11.26 -5.52 1.33
CA ASP A 78 -11.19 -6.14 2.65
C ASP A 78 -9.91 -5.74 3.40
N GLU A 79 -10.03 -5.62 4.73
CA GLU A 79 -8.89 -5.47 5.61
C GLU A 79 -8.20 -6.82 5.85
N VAL A 80 -6.93 -6.89 5.46
CA VAL A 80 -6.11 -8.09 5.56
C VAL A 80 -4.84 -7.82 6.35
N VAL A 81 -4.35 -8.85 7.02
CA VAL A 81 -3.07 -8.83 7.75
C VAL A 81 -2.02 -9.52 6.91
N LEU A 82 -0.94 -8.78 6.62
CA LEU A 82 0.25 -9.31 6.00
C LEU A 82 1.12 -9.94 7.08
N MET A 83 1.43 -11.22 6.93
CA MET A 83 2.20 -11.99 7.91
C MET A 83 3.44 -12.65 7.28
N THR A 84 4.45 -12.87 8.10
CA THR A 84 5.64 -13.64 7.71
C THR A 84 5.35 -15.13 7.75
N THR A 85 6.25 -15.95 7.21
CA THR A 85 6.18 -17.42 7.34
C THR A 85 6.27 -17.91 8.78
N LYS A 86 6.82 -17.08 9.69
CA LYS A 86 6.92 -17.35 11.13
C LYS A 86 5.67 -16.95 11.92
N GLY A 87 4.72 -16.27 11.28
CA GLY A 87 3.51 -15.77 11.95
C GLY A 87 3.65 -14.39 12.58
N GLU A 88 4.71 -13.64 12.28
CA GLU A 88 4.87 -12.25 12.73
C GLU A 88 3.96 -11.33 11.91
N ALA A 89 3.32 -10.35 12.55
CA ALA A 89 2.49 -9.37 11.85
C ALA A 89 3.34 -8.26 11.22
N VAL A 90 3.36 -8.19 9.89
CA VAL A 90 4.14 -7.19 9.15
C VAL A 90 3.39 -5.86 9.07
N ALA A 91 2.17 -5.92 8.53
CA ALA A 91 1.36 -4.73 8.27
C ALA A 91 -0.12 -5.10 8.12
N VAL A 92 -0.98 -4.14 8.40
CA VAL A 92 -2.39 -4.17 7.99
C VAL A 92 -2.51 -3.50 6.63
N ALA A 93 -3.20 -4.16 5.70
CA ALA A 93 -3.36 -3.71 4.33
C ALA A 93 -4.81 -3.88 3.88
N ILE A 94 -5.16 -3.17 2.82
CA ILE A 94 -6.45 -3.26 2.14
C ILE A 94 -6.21 -4.09 0.87
N ALA A 95 -6.97 -5.17 0.70
CA ALA A 95 -6.89 -6.03 -0.46
C ALA A 95 -7.33 -5.26 -1.72
N GLN A 96 -6.63 -5.45 -2.83
CA GLN A 96 -6.97 -4.86 -4.13
C GLN A 96 -7.39 -5.92 -5.16
N MET A 97 -7.34 -7.19 -4.74
CA MET A 97 -7.68 -8.36 -5.54
C MET A 97 -8.49 -9.31 -4.66
N ASN A 98 -9.43 -10.04 -5.27
CA ASN A 98 -10.12 -11.13 -4.58
C ASN A 98 -9.28 -12.42 -4.61
N SER A 99 -9.61 -13.42 -3.79
CA SER A 99 -8.86 -14.69 -3.75
C SER A 99 -8.77 -15.40 -5.12
N ALA A 100 -9.82 -15.30 -5.95
CA ALA A 100 -9.84 -15.93 -7.27
C ALA A 100 -8.84 -15.28 -8.25
N THR A 101 -8.79 -13.95 -8.27
CA THR A 101 -7.87 -13.18 -9.11
C THR A 101 -6.43 -13.29 -8.63
N MET A 102 -6.19 -13.39 -7.31
CA MET A 102 -4.86 -13.69 -6.76
C MET A 102 -4.31 -15.03 -7.27
N ALA A 103 -5.17 -15.98 -7.63
CA ALA A 103 -4.77 -17.30 -8.15
C ALA A 103 -4.45 -17.29 -9.65
N THR A 104 -5.16 -16.47 -10.43
CA THR A 104 -5.09 -16.52 -11.90
C THR A 104 -4.12 -15.52 -12.51
N VAL A 105 -3.83 -14.43 -11.80
CA VAL A 105 -3.11 -13.29 -12.37
C VAL A 105 -1.60 -13.42 -12.15
N ASP A 106 -0.81 -13.19 -13.20
CA ASP A 106 0.66 -13.22 -13.13
C ASP A 106 1.29 -11.91 -12.61
N HIS A 107 0.59 -10.79 -12.75
CA HIS A 107 1.09 -9.46 -12.42
C HIS A 107 0.01 -8.58 -11.78
N GLY A 108 0.36 -7.87 -10.72
CA GLY A 108 -0.50 -6.83 -10.17
C GLY A 108 -0.26 -6.56 -8.70
N CYS A 109 -1.03 -5.61 -8.17
CA CYS A 109 -1.00 -5.21 -6.78
C CYS A 109 -2.02 -6.03 -5.98
N VAL A 110 -1.54 -6.82 -5.03
CA VAL A 110 -2.37 -7.69 -4.17
C VAL A 110 -3.01 -6.87 -3.06
N ALA A 111 -2.23 -6.03 -2.38
CA ALA A 111 -2.71 -5.24 -1.27
C ALA A 111 -1.97 -3.90 -1.13
N LYS A 112 -2.73 -2.86 -0.76
CA LYS A 112 -2.21 -1.53 -0.44
C LYS A 112 -2.08 -1.40 1.07
N ILE A 113 -0.91 -0.98 1.54
CA ILE A 113 -0.66 -0.84 2.98
C ILE A 113 -1.55 0.26 3.57
N LYS A 114 -2.17 -0.05 4.71
CA LYS A 114 -2.90 0.90 5.56
C LYS A 114 -2.02 1.34 6.73
N ARG A 115 -1.40 0.38 7.44
CA ARG A 115 -0.54 0.62 8.61
C ARG A 115 0.58 -0.42 8.68
N VAL A 116 1.83 0.04 8.76
CA VAL A 116 2.99 -0.82 9.04
C VAL A 116 3.10 -1.01 10.56
N VAL A 117 3.34 -2.25 10.98
CA VAL A 117 3.49 -2.62 12.40
C VAL A 117 4.93 -3.02 12.70
N MET A 118 5.53 -3.84 11.83
CA MET A 118 6.88 -4.34 12.02
C MET A 118 7.94 -3.26 11.77
N ASP A 119 9.02 -3.29 12.56
CA ASP A 119 10.14 -2.37 12.42
C ASP A 119 10.86 -2.51 11.07
N ARG A 120 11.55 -1.43 10.70
CA ARG A 120 12.37 -1.38 9.49
C ARG A 120 13.66 -2.15 9.73
N ASP A 121 14.14 -2.85 8.70
CA ASP A 121 15.41 -3.58 8.72
C ASP A 121 15.49 -4.79 9.66
N THR A 122 14.35 -5.26 10.21
CA THR A 122 14.25 -6.59 10.84
C THR A 122 14.61 -7.71 9.85
N TYR A 123 14.30 -7.51 8.56
CA TYR A 123 14.67 -8.41 7.47
C TYR A 123 15.63 -7.72 6.50
N PRO A 124 16.59 -8.46 5.89
CA PRO A 124 17.56 -7.86 4.99
C PRO A 124 16.90 -7.28 3.73
N ARG A 125 17.42 -6.15 3.26
CA ARG A 125 16.96 -5.52 2.01
C ARG A 125 17.37 -6.37 0.81
N ARG A 126 16.39 -6.88 0.07
CA ARG A 126 16.62 -7.73 -1.12
C ARG A 126 16.19 -7.11 -2.44
N TRP A 127 15.69 -5.87 -2.45
CA TRP A 127 15.46 -5.16 -3.70
C TRP A 127 16.79 -4.85 -4.40
N GLY A 128 16.82 -4.93 -5.73
CA GLY A 128 18.03 -4.59 -6.52
C GLY A 128 19.21 -5.57 -6.40
N LEU A 129 19.03 -6.75 -5.78
CA LEU A 129 20.00 -7.85 -5.74
C LEU A 129 19.68 -9.00 -6.72
N GLY A 130 18.74 -8.79 -7.65
CA GLY A 130 18.42 -9.80 -8.68
C GLY A 130 19.61 -10.07 -9.63
N PRO A 131 19.64 -11.23 -10.31
CA PRO A 131 20.75 -11.61 -11.20
C PRO A 131 20.99 -10.57 -12.31
N TYR A 132 19.92 -9.94 -12.81
CA TYR A 132 20.01 -8.85 -13.78
C TYR A 132 20.60 -7.57 -13.18
N ALA A 133 20.20 -7.19 -11.96
CA ALA A 133 20.71 -6.00 -11.28
C ALA A 133 22.18 -6.15 -10.86
N ALA A 134 22.59 -7.35 -10.45
CA ALA A 134 23.97 -7.69 -10.15
C ALA A 134 24.84 -7.63 -11.43
N ARG A 135 24.40 -8.27 -12.53
CA ARG A 135 25.08 -8.18 -13.84
C ARG A 135 25.18 -6.74 -14.34
N LYS A 136 24.12 -5.95 -14.19
CA LYS A 136 24.13 -4.52 -14.55
C LYS A 136 25.19 -3.76 -13.75
N LYS A 137 25.26 -3.96 -12.43
CA LYS A 137 26.29 -3.32 -11.58
C LYS A 137 27.70 -3.79 -11.94
N GLN A 138 27.90 -5.07 -12.26
CA GLN A 138 29.19 -5.60 -12.73
C GLN A 138 29.60 -4.96 -14.06
N LEU A 139 28.70 -4.89 -15.03
CA LEU A 139 28.99 -4.27 -16.34
C LEU A 139 29.27 -2.75 -16.24
N ILE A 140 28.64 -2.06 -15.28
CA ILE A 140 28.97 -0.67 -14.95
C ILE A 140 30.37 -0.57 -14.34
N ALA A 141 30.72 -1.48 -13.42
CA ALA A 141 32.06 -1.52 -12.82
C ALA A 141 33.15 -1.88 -13.85
N GLU A 142 32.85 -2.73 -14.82
CA GLU A 142 33.72 -3.09 -15.94
C GLU A 142 33.79 -2.00 -17.03
N GLY A 143 33.03 -0.91 -16.91
CA GLY A 143 33.00 0.19 -17.90
C GLY A 143 32.34 -0.17 -19.24
N LYS A 144 31.71 -1.34 -19.34
CA LYS A 144 30.98 -1.79 -20.54
C LYS A 144 29.59 -1.14 -20.66
N LEU A 145 29.12 -0.53 -19.57
CA LEU A 145 27.88 0.25 -19.47
C LEU A 145 28.19 1.65 -18.93
N ASP A 146 27.38 2.64 -19.31
CA ASP A 146 27.48 4.00 -18.78
C ASP A 146 27.15 4.08 -17.27
N LYS A 147 27.47 5.20 -16.60
CA LYS A 147 27.19 5.46 -15.16
C LYS A 147 25.71 5.28 -14.80
N HIS A 148 24.81 5.50 -15.77
CA HIS A 148 23.35 5.32 -15.62
C HIS A 148 22.86 3.93 -16.08
N GLY A 149 23.79 3.08 -16.54
CA GLY A 149 23.55 1.73 -17.01
C GLY A 149 22.77 1.65 -18.31
N ARG A 150 23.02 2.60 -19.22
CA ARG A 150 22.58 2.57 -20.62
C ARG A 150 23.63 1.81 -21.46
N PRO A 151 23.21 1.07 -22.51
CA PRO A 151 24.15 0.42 -23.41
C PRO A 151 25.05 1.43 -24.11
N ASN A 152 26.35 1.14 -24.17
CA ASN A 152 27.34 1.84 -24.98
C ASN A 152 27.90 0.89 -26.07
N GLU A 153 28.83 1.35 -26.90
CA GLU A 153 29.40 0.56 -28.00
C GLU A 153 30.08 -0.75 -27.54
N ASN A 154 30.54 -0.80 -26.28
CA ASN A 154 31.20 -1.96 -25.66
C ASN A 154 30.25 -2.93 -24.95
N THR A 155 28.94 -2.78 -25.13
CA THR A 155 27.96 -3.61 -24.41
C THR A 155 27.91 -5.01 -25.01
N PRO A 156 28.03 -6.09 -24.21
CA PRO A 156 27.89 -7.45 -24.70
C PRO A 156 26.50 -7.68 -25.32
N ALA A 157 26.46 -8.34 -26.48
CA ALA A 157 25.21 -8.68 -27.19
C ALA A 157 24.25 -9.50 -26.32
N GLU A 158 24.77 -10.29 -25.37
CA GLU A 158 23.97 -11.02 -24.38
C GLU A 158 23.20 -10.09 -23.42
N TYR A 159 23.78 -8.96 -23.03
CA TYR A 159 23.11 -7.98 -22.18
C TYR A 159 22.00 -7.25 -22.94
N LEU A 160 22.24 -6.91 -24.21
CA LEU A 160 21.24 -6.31 -25.09
C LEU A 160 20.03 -7.23 -25.34
N ARG A 161 20.25 -8.55 -25.46
CA ARG A 161 19.17 -9.54 -25.60
C ARG A 161 18.37 -9.76 -24.32
N ALA A 162 19.01 -9.59 -23.16
CA ALA A 162 18.40 -9.78 -21.86
C ALA A 162 17.65 -8.53 -21.35
N LEU A 163 17.75 -7.39 -22.05
CA LEU A 163 16.94 -6.21 -21.73
C LEU A 163 15.45 -6.55 -21.96
N PRO A 164 14.56 -6.33 -20.97
CA PRO A 164 13.14 -6.24 -21.24
C PRO A 164 12.92 -5.13 -22.27
N ASP A 165 12.24 -5.44 -23.38
CA ASP A 165 11.91 -4.46 -24.41
C ASP A 165 11.25 -3.23 -23.76
N GLU A 166 11.93 -2.08 -23.74
CA GLU A 166 11.35 -0.82 -23.24
C GLU A 166 10.07 -0.43 -24.00
N LYS A 167 9.87 -0.98 -25.20
CA LYS A 167 8.65 -0.85 -25.99
C LYS A 167 7.45 -1.59 -25.37
N LYS A 168 7.66 -2.73 -24.70
CA LYS A 168 6.60 -3.45 -23.99
C LYS A 168 6.21 -2.76 -22.68
N ASP A 169 7.16 -2.15 -21.98
CA ASP A 169 6.86 -1.38 -20.75
C ASP A 169 6.12 -0.07 -21.04
N LYS A 170 6.41 0.62 -22.16
CA LYS A 170 5.60 1.78 -22.60
C LYS A 170 4.19 1.38 -23.02
N LYS A 171 4.03 0.25 -23.72
CA LYS A 171 2.70 -0.27 -24.09
C LYS A 171 1.88 -0.72 -22.87
N ARG A 172 2.53 -1.35 -21.89
CA ARG A 172 1.92 -1.75 -20.60
C ARG A 172 1.57 -0.57 -19.70
N LYS A 173 2.31 0.54 -19.76
CA LYS A 173 1.93 1.79 -19.09
C LYS A 173 0.70 2.43 -19.73
N HIS A 174 0.62 2.45 -21.06
CA HIS A 174 -0.53 2.99 -21.79
C HIS A 174 -1.82 2.18 -21.55
N GLU A 175 -1.74 0.85 -21.56
CA GLU A 175 -2.90 -0.02 -21.26
C GLU A 175 -3.31 0.02 -19.77
N GLY A 176 -2.39 0.36 -18.87
CA GLY A 176 -2.68 0.59 -17.45
C GLY A 176 -3.28 1.96 -17.13
N GLU A 177 -3.02 2.97 -17.98
CA GLU A 177 -3.63 4.30 -17.88
C GLU A 177 -5.05 4.32 -18.46
N GLU A 178 -5.32 3.63 -19.59
CA GLU A 178 -6.66 3.56 -20.19
C GLU A 178 -7.70 2.83 -19.30
N ASN A 179 -7.27 1.85 -18.49
CA ASN A 179 -8.17 1.16 -17.55
C ASN A 179 -8.35 1.91 -16.21
N GLY A 180 -7.54 2.94 -15.95
CA GLY A 180 -7.71 3.86 -14.81
C GLY A 180 -8.58 5.08 -15.15
N GLU A 181 -8.52 5.57 -16.40
CA GLU A 181 -9.29 6.73 -16.84
C GLU A 181 -10.80 6.44 -17.00
N ALA A 182 -11.21 5.19 -17.25
CA ALA A 182 -12.62 4.83 -17.32
C ALA A 182 -13.36 4.92 -15.97
N ALA A 183 -12.64 4.87 -14.84
CA ALA A 183 -13.24 4.98 -13.49
C ALA A 183 -13.17 6.40 -12.91
N GLU A 184 -12.23 7.24 -13.36
CA GLU A 184 -12.10 8.64 -12.89
C GLU A 184 -12.87 9.67 -13.75
N ALA A 185 -13.27 9.32 -14.99
CA ALA A 185 -14.00 10.22 -15.88
C ALA A 185 -15.46 10.52 -15.44
N ASP A 186 -16.12 9.61 -14.70
CA ASP A 186 -17.52 9.79 -14.29
C ASP A 186 -17.70 10.74 -13.07
N GLY A 187 -16.68 10.83 -12.22
CA GLY A 187 -16.69 11.72 -11.05
C GLY A 187 -16.46 13.20 -11.38
N GLU A 188 -15.56 13.49 -12.32
CA GLU A 188 -15.17 14.86 -12.64
C GLU A 188 -16.19 15.60 -13.53
N ALA A 189 -16.88 14.89 -14.42
CA ALA A 189 -17.94 15.45 -15.26
C ALA A 189 -19.16 15.90 -14.42
N SER A 190 -19.47 15.14 -13.36
CA SER A 190 -20.57 15.41 -12.42
C SER A 190 -20.31 16.64 -11.54
N ALA A 191 -19.06 16.85 -11.11
CA ALA A 191 -18.67 18.01 -10.31
C ALA A 191 -18.59 19.33 -11.12
N LYS A 192 -18.15 19.27 -12.39
CA LYS A 192 -18.08 20.43 -13.29
C LYS A 192 -19.47 20.91 -13.76
N LYS A 193 -20.42 20.00 -14.02
CA LYS A 193 -21.83 20.36 -14.32
C LYS A 193 -22.53 21.01 -13.12
N ALA A 194 -22.36 20.47 -11.91
CA ALA A 194 -22.97 21.03 -10.70
C ALA A 194 -22.42 22.43 -10.33
N LYS A 195 -21.13 22.71 -10.56
CA LYS A 195 -20.54 24.04 -10.35
C LYS A 195 -21.00 25.07 -11.39
N LYS A 196 -21.22 24.66 -12.65
CA LYS A 196 -21.68 25.56 -13.72
C LYS A 196 -23.15 25.97 -13.53
N GLU A 197 -24.03 25.04 -13.13
CA GLU A 197 -25.44 25.35 -12.83
C GLU A 197 -25.61 26.23 -11.57
N LYS A 198 -24.76 26.05 -10.54
CA LYS A 198 -24.80 26.89 -9.33
C LYS A 198 -24.33 28.33 -9.60
N LYS A 199 -23.40 28.52 -10.55
CA LYS A 199 -22.89 29.85 -10.95
C LYS A 199 -23.91 30.62 -11.79
N GLU A 200 -24.59 29.95 -12.74
CA GLU A 200 -25.66 30.56 -13.55
C GLU A 200 -26.92 30.90 -12.73
N LYS A 201 -27.27 30.10 -11.71
CA LYS A 201 -28.38 30.43 -10.79
C LYS A 201 -28.06 31.62 -9.88
N LYS A 202 -26.79 31.86 -9.55
CA LYS A 202 -26.36 32.98 -8.70
C LYS A 202 -26.36 34.31 -9.49
N GLU A 203 -25.87 34.29 -10.73
CA GLU A 203 -25.91 35.47 -11.63
C GLU A 203 -27.34 35.86 -12.05
N LYS A 204 -28.25 34.89 -12.26
CA LYS A 204 -29.66 35.19 -12.51
C LYS A 204 -30.39 35.76 -11.30
N LYS A 205 -29.94 35.47 -10.07
CA LYS A 205 -30.55 35.97 -8.82
C LYS A 205 -30.07 37.39 -8.48
N GLU A 206 -28.82 37.73 -8.80
CA GLU A 206 -28.29 39.10 -8.67
C GLU A 206 -28.90 40.04 -9.72
N LYS A 207 -28.98 39.65 -11.00
CA LYS A 207 -29.64 40.46 -12.05
C LYS A 207 -31.13 40.72 -11.80
N LYS A 208 -31.82 39.84 -11.06
CA LYS A 208 -33.24 40.03 -10.68
C LYS A 208 -33.41 40.95 -9.45
N LYS A 209 -32.36 41.13 -8.64
CA LYS A 209 -32.34 42.01 -7.47
C LYS A 209 -32.05 43.46 -7.90
N ASP A 210 -31.07 43.67 -8.77
CA ASP A 210 -30.75 44.98 -9.38
C ASP A 210 -31.92 45.58 -10.19
N LYS A 211 -32.67 44.73 -10.90
CA LYS A 211 -33.83 45.17 -11.69
C LYS A 211 -35.06 45.51 -10.82
N LYS A 212 -35.07 45.11 -9.54
CA LYS A 212 -36.13 45.42 -8.57
C LYS A 212 -35.83 46.71 -7.80
N GLU A 213 -34.55 47.03 -7.56
CA GLU A 213 -34.13 48.29 -6.95
C GLU A 213 -34.25 49.48 -7.93
N LYS A 214 -33.99 49.29 -9.23
CA LYS A 214 -34.19 50.35 -10.25
C LYS A 214 -35.66 50.67 -10.60
N LYS A 215 -36.64 49.92 -10.09
CA LYS A 215 -38.07 50.17 -10.31
C LYS A 215 -38.79 50.79 -9.10
N GLY A 216 -38.08 51.08 -8.01
CA GLY A 216 -38.63 51.70 -6.79
C GLY A 216 -38.26 53.17 -6.58
N GLY A 217 -37.68 53.84 -7.59
CA GLY A 217 -37.18 55.22 -7.48
C GLY A 217 -37.83 56.17 -8.49
N SER A 218 -39.15 56.11 -8.64
CA SER A 218 -39.93 57.12 -9.38
C SER A 218 -41.32 57.24 -8.76
N ASP A 219 -41.40 57.86 -7.59
CA ASP A 219 -42.61 58.55 -7.13
C ASP A 219 -42.24 59.54 -6.00
N SER A 220 -42.79 60.75 -6.14
CA SER A 220 -43.01 61.79 -5.12
C SER A 220 -41.89 62.81 -4.80
N ASP A 221 -42.23 64.05 -5.20
CA ASP A 221 -41.80 65.40 -4.75
C ASP A 221 -40.41 65.94 -5.10
#